data_AF-A0A9P8P884-F1
#
_entry.id   AF-A0A9P8P884-F1
#
_cell.length_a   1.000
_cell.length_b   1.000
_cell.length_c   1.000
_cell.angle_alpha   90.00
_cell.angle_beta   90.00
_cell.angle_gamma   90.00
#
_symmetry.space_group_name_H-M   'P 1'
#
loop_
_entity.id
_entity.type
_entity.pdbx_description
1 polymer ?
#
loop_
_entity_poly.entity_id
_entity_poly.type
_entity_poly.pdbx_seq_one_letter_code
_entity_poly.pdbx_strand_id
1 'polypeptide(L)'
;MEALKSQDLTKVRPESLRAVLGPFKPAAESLPPYSSALEADTVFQIVEVRDTTKSNIAYIERLVELIDANEGFYDRQNRSKPTRQKVIRSADVNGDAHEHLPPPVYSSMYRLTLQDAHGNLCYAYEIEPLPFLRATADLYPIKLGSKLLVYKGTTVMLNATLHLGANTCRFLGGELPHMNYKLYQRELEKFKHQIDYIA
;
A
#
# COMPACT_ATOMS: atom_id res chain seq x y z
N MET A 1 8.78 -19.26 20.78
CA MET A 1 8.83 -18.97 19.32
C MET A 1 7.57 -19.38 18.57
N GLU A 2 6.75 -20.34 19.05
CA GLU A 2 5.51 -20.74 18.37
C GLU A 2 4.22 -20.06 18.84
N ALA A 3 4.21 -19.44 20.03
CA ALA A 3 2.96 -19.02 20.67
C ALA A 3 2.14 -17.95 19.91
N LEU A 4 2.80 -17.01 19.21
CA LEU A 4 2.12 -15.93 18.47
C LEU A 4 1.74 -16.32 17.04
N LYS A 5 2.46 -17.27 16.42
CA LYS A 5 2.18 -17.72 15.05
C LYS A 5 0.85 -18.49 14.96
N SER A 6 0.51 -19.23 16.02
CA SER A 6 -0.72 -20.02 16.10
C SER A 6 -1.90 -19.30 16.77
N GLN A 7 -1.67 -18.17 17.44
CA GLN A 7 -2.72 -17.41 18.10
C GLN A 7 -3.54 -16.57 17.12
N ASP A 8 -4.85 -16.51 17.38
CA ASP A 8 -5.76 -15.57 16.74
C ASP A 8 -5.69 -14.22 17.46
N LEU A 9 -4.77 -13.37 16.99
CA LEU A 9 -4.51 -12.06 17.57
C LEU A 9 -5.70 -11.09 17.50
N THR A 10 -6.72 -11.40 16.68
CA THR A 10 -7.94 -10.60 16.60
C THR A 10 -8.85 -10.74 17.84
N LYS A 11 -8.64 -11.80 18.63
CA LYS A 11 -9.44 -12.13 19.82
C LYS A 11 -8.77 -11.75 21.14
N VAL A 12 -7.52 -11.29 21.09
CA VAL A 12 -6.74 -10.96 22.29
C VAL A 12 -7.04 -9.52 22.72
N ARG A 13 -7.17 -9.28 24.03
CA ARG A 13 -7.40 -7.93 24.56
C ARG A 13 -6.23 -6.99 24.19
N PRO A 14 -6.50 -5.74 23.79
CA PRO A 14 -5.46 -4.80 23.33
C PRO A 14 -4.34 -4.55 24.35
N GLU A 15 -4.68 -4.51 25.64
CA GLU A 15 -3.72 -4.27 26.73
C GLU A 15 -2.73 -5.43 26.88
N SER A 16 -3.18 -6.66 26.65
CA SER A 16 -2.34 -7.86 26.71
C SER A 16 -1.38 -7.95 25.52
N LEU A 17 -1.79 -7.43 24.35
CA LEU A 17 -0.93 -7.38 23.16
C LEU A 17 0.23 -6.39 23.35
N ARG A 18 0.00 -5.24 23.99
CA ARG A 18 1.06 -4.25 24.26
C ARG A 18 2.20 -4.79 25.12
N ALA A 19 1.91 -5.74 26.03
CA ALA A 19 2.93 -6.35 26.88
C ALA A 19 3.83 -7.35 26.13
N VAL A 20 3.38 -7.85 24.98
CA VAL A 20 4.07 -8.89 24.20
C VAL A 20 4.78 -8.30 22.98
N LEU A 21 4.27 -7.20 22.45
CA LEU A 21 4.80 -6.54 21.25
C LEU A 21 5.87 -5.52 21.63
N GLY A 22 7.02 -5.61 20.94
CA GLY A 22 8.09 -4.63 21.11
C GLY A 22 7.84 -3.36 20.28
N PRO A 23 8.33 -2.18 20.73
CA PRO A 23 8.42 -1.01 19.86
C PRO A 23 9.39 -1.26 18.71
N PHE A 24 9.09 -0.69 17.54
CA PHE A 24 10.11 -0.54 16.51
C PHE A 24 11.00 0.65 16.87
N LYS A 25 12.31 0.43 16.98
CA LYS A 25 13.29 1.47 17.27
C LYS A 25 14.08 1.80 15.99
N PRO A 26 13.69 2.83 15.23
CA PRO A 26 14.51 3.28 14.11
C PRO A 26 15.86 3.76 14.65
N ALA A 27 16.97 3.40 14.01
CA ALA A 27 18.24 4.03 14.35
C ALA A 27 18.28 5.45 13.77
N ALA A 28 18.70 6.42 14.59
CA ALA A 28 18.86 7.81 14.16
C ALA A 28 19.98 7.97 13.11
N GLU A 29 20.97 7.08 13.13
CA GLU A 29 22.08 7.07 12.18
C GLU A 29 22.27 5.65 11.63
N SER A 30 22.56 5.54 10.33
CA SER A 30 22.92 4.26 9.71
C SER A 30 24.36 3.91 10.08
N LEU A 31 24.55 3.43 11.31
CA LEU A 31 25.84 2.91 11.76
C LEU A 31 26.00 1.45 11.32
N PRO A 32 27.21 1.02 10.93
CA PRO A 32 27.50 -0.38 10.70
C PRO A 32 27.17 -1.22 11.94
N PRO A 33 26.59 -2.43 11.79
CA PRO A 33 26.23 -3.07 10.52
C PRO A 33 24.95 -2.50 9.89
N TYR A 34 24.98 -2.30 8.56
CA TYR A 34 23.84 -1.78 7.78
C TYR A 34 22.66 -2.77 7.61
N SER A 35 22.81 -3.97 8.16
CA SER A 35 21.78 -5.00 8.18
C SER A 35 21.69 -5.54 9.59
N SER A 36 20.48 -5.57 10.11
CA SER A 36 20.15 -6.10 11.42
C SER A 36 18.86 -6.92 11.33
N ALA A 37 18.42 -7.48 12.45
CA ALA A 37 17.19 -8.27 12.53
C ALA A 37 16.24 -7.63 13.55
N LEU A 38 14.96 -7.61 13.25
CA LEU A 38 13.93 -7.10 14.15
C LEU A 38 13.97 -7.85 15.48
N GLU A 39 14.11 -7.12 16.59
CA GLU A 39 14.38 -7.72 17.91
C GLU A 39 13.19 -8.50 18.49
N ALA A 40 11.97 -8.09 18.15
CA ALA A 40 10.73 -8.62 18.68
C ALA A 40 9.60 -8.59 17.65
N ASP A 41 8.61 -9.47 17.83
CA ASP A 41 7.36 -9.42 17.07
C ASP A 41 6.72 -8.04 17.28
N THR A 42 6.40 -7.37 16.18
CA THR A 42 5.90 -5.99 16.21
C THR A 42 4.68 -5.88 15.30
N VAL A 43 3.60 -5.30 15.83
CA VAL A 43 2.41 -4.98 15.03
C VAL A 43 2.53 -3.56 14.52
N PHE A 44 2.37 -3.42 13.21
CA PHE A 44 2.36 -2.16 12.50
C PHE A 44 0.98 -1.87 11.93
N GLN A 45 0.67 -0.59 11.82
CA GLN A 45 -0.37 -0.04 10.98
C GLN A 45 0.20 0.32 9.61
N ILE A 46 -0.49 -0.07 8.55
CA ILE A 46 -0.15 0.31 7.18
C ILE A 46 -0.70 1.71 6.91
N VAL A 47 0.21 2.66 6.71
CA VAL A 47 -0.10 4.08 6.50
C VAL A 47 -0.15 4.45 5.03
N GLU A 48 0.74 3.87 4.22
CA GLU A 48 0.82 4.12 2.78
C GLU A 48 1.18 2.81 2.07
N VAL A 49 0.68 2.64 0.85
CA VAL A 49 1.02 1.55 -0.07
C VAL A 49 1.37 2.16 -1.41
N ARG A 50 2.52 1.79 -1.97
CA ARG A 50 3.01 2.29 -3.26
C ARG A 50 3.51 1.12 -4.10
N ASP A 51 2.97 0.96 -5.30
CA ASP A 51 3.61 0.12 -6.31
C ASP A 51 4.86 0.84 -6.83
N THR A 52 6.03 0.29 -6.55
CA THR A 52 7.32 0.87 -6.96
C THR A 52 7.69 0.55 -8.40
N THR A 53 6.92 -0.30 -9.08
CA THR A 53 7.12 -0.64 -10.49
C THR A 53 6.44 0.33 -11.44
N LYS A 54 5.55 1.19 -10.93
CA LYS A 54 4.82 2.18 -11.72
C LYS A 54 5.42 3.56 -11.52
N SER A 55 5.46 4.35 -12.61
CA SER A 55 5.89 5.73 -12.55
C SER A 55 4.88 6.60 -11.78
N ASN A 56 5.35 7.72 -11.23
CA ASN A 56 4.46 8.67 -10.58
C ASN A 56 3.43 9.26 -11.55
N ILE A 57 3.78 9.44 -12.82
CA ILE A 57 2.86 9.94 -13.86
C ILE A 57 1.72 8.95 -14.08
N ALA A 58 2.03 7.67 -14.31
CA ALA A 58 1.01 6.63 -14.49
C ALA A 58 0.10 6.48 -13.25
N TYR A 59 0.68 6.67 -12.05
CA TYR A 59 -0.09 6.70 -10.81
C TYR A 59 -1.06 7.89 -10.74
N ILE A 60 -0.62 9.09 -11.13
CA ILE A 60 -1.47 10.29 -11.18
C ILE A 60 -2.60 10.13 -12.20
N GLU A 61 -2.30 9.64 -13.40
CA GLU A 61 -3.32 9.35 -14.43
C GLU A 61 -4.40 8.42 -13.88
N ARG A 62 -3.99 7.35 -13.18
CA ARG A 62 -4.93 6.41 -12.58
C ARG A 62 -5.77 7.03 -11.46
N LEU A 63 -5.21 7.94 -10.67
CA LEU A 63 -5.96 8.69 -9.66
C LEU A 63 -7.06 9.56 -10.30
N VAL A 64 -6.72 10.28 -11.37
CA VAL A 64 -7.67 11.13 -12.12
C VAL A 64 -8.82 10.29 -12.67
N GLU A 65 -8.51 9.17 -13.34
CA GLU A 65 -9.52 8.26 -13.87
C GLU A 65 -10.50 7.76 -12.78
N LEU A 66 -9.97 7.41 -11.61
CA LEU A 66 -10.79 6.89 -10.49
C LEU A 66 -11.67 7.98 -9.86
N ILE A 67 -11.20 9.22 -9.81
CA ILE A 67 -12.00 10.35 -9.31
C ILE A 67 -13.12 10.66 -10.30
N ASP A 68 -12.77 10.83 -11.58
CA ASP A 68 -13.72 11.16 -12.65
C ASP A 68 -14.80 10.07 -12.81
N ALA A 69 -14.41 8.80 -12.73
CA ALA A 69 -15.36 7.69 -12.77
C ALA A 69 -16.37 7.79 -11.62
N ASN A 70 -15.89 8.03 -10.40
CA ASN A 70 -16.76 8.17 -9.23
C ASN A 70 -17.71 9.37 -9.39
N GLU A 71 -17.22 10.52 -9.84
CA GLU A 71 -18.07 11.70 -10.10
C GLU A 71 -19.11 11.44 -11.20
N GLY A 72 -18.71 10.73 -12.27
CA GLY A 72 -19.60 10.34 -13.35
C GLY A 72 -20.70 9.36 -12.95
N PHE A 73 -20.51 8.54 -11.91
CA PHE A 73 -21.57 7.70 -11.33
C PHE A 73 -22.55 8.51 -10.47
N TYR A 74 -22.06 9.48 -9.69
CA TYR A 74 -22.92 10.36 -8.89
C TYR A 74 -23.80 11.26 -9.78
N ASP A 75 -23.28 11.79 -10.89
CA ASP A 75 -24.05 12.64 -11.81
C ASP A 75 -25.08 11.82 -12.63
N ARG A 76 -24.81 10.54 -12.90
CA ARG A 76 -25.75 9.63 -13.60
C ARG A 76 -26.94 9.21 -12.75
N GLN A 77 -26.84 9.20 -11.43
CA GLN A 77 -28.00 8.93 -10.56
C GLN A 77 -29.00 10.09 -10.52
N ASN A 78 -28.56 11.33 -10.79
CA ASN A 78 -29.43 12.51 -10.84
C ASN A 78 -30.03 12.80 -12.22
N ARG A 79 -29.62 12.07 -13.27
CA ARG A 79 -30.20 12.21 -14.61
C ARG A 79 -30.74 10.88 -15.11
N SER A 80 -32.02 10.64 -14.83
CA SER A 80 -32.82 9.73 -15.62
C SER A 80 -32.91 10.23 -17.07
N LYS A 81 -31.96 9.81 -17.92
CA LYS A 81 -32.12 9.60 -19.38
C LYS A 81 -30.80 9.09 -19.98
N PRO A 82 -30.82 8.03 -20.82
CA PRO A 82 -29.62 7.46 -21.40
C PRO A 82 -29.20 8.28 -22.61
N THR A 83 -28.04 8.92 -22.55
CA THR A 83 -27.38 9.44 -23.76
C THR A 83 -26.02 8.78 -23.87
N ARG A 84 -25.97 7.73 -24.69
CA ARG A 84 -24.72 7.11 -25.14
C ARG A 84 -23.96 8.11 -26.00
N GLN A 85 -22.92 8.73 -25.46
CA GLN A 85 -21.87 9.35 -26.26
C GLN A 85 -20.51 8.86 -25.76
N LYS A 86 -20.00 7.85 -26.47
CA LYS A 86 -18.65 7.33 -26.33
C LYS A 86 -17.75 8.27 -27.12
N VAL A 87 -17.11 9.24 -26.45
CA VAL A 87 -16.12 10.11 -27.10
C VAL A 87 -14.82 9.31 -27.21
N ILE A 88 -14.55 8.83 -28.42
CA ILE A 88 -13.30 8.18 -28.79
C ILE A 88 -12.24 9.28 -28.95
N ARG A 89 -11.26 9.36 -28.04
CA ARG A 89 -10.09 10.23 -28.17
C ARG A 89 -8.87 9.42 -28.57
N SER A 90 -8.86 8.99 -29.84
CA SER A 90 -7.69 8.69 -30.69
C SER A 90 -8.10 7.66 -31.74
N ALA A 91 -8.08 8.05 -33.01
CA ALA A 91 -8.12 7.13 -34.13
C ALA A 91 -6.68 7.00 -34.64
N ASP A 92 -6.02 5.91 -34.29
CA ASP A 92 -4.78 5.52 -34.94
C ASP A 92 -5.16 4.64 -36.13
N VAL A 93 -4.94 5.16 -37.34
CA VAL A 93 -5.26 4.49 -38.60
C VAL A 93 -3.95 3.93 -39.14
N ASN A 94 -3.47 2.88 -38.50
CA ASN A 94 -2.57 1.92 -39.11
C ASN A 94 -3.06 0.53 -38.71
N GLY A 95 -3.65 -0.14 -39.70
CA GLY A 95 -4.08 -1.51 -39.57
C GLY A 95 -2.86 -2.40 -39.49
N ASP A 96 -2.62 -2.91 -38.29
CA ASP A 96 -2.19 -4.28 -38.06
C ASP A 96 -2.80 -4.68 -36.72
N ALA A 97 -3.42 -5.86 -36.71
CA ALA A 97 -4.02 -6.44 -35.52
C ALA A 97 -2.91 -6.73 -34.51
N HIS A 98 -2.56 -5.74 -33.69
CA HIS A 98 -1.81 -5.97 -32.48
C HIS A 98 -2.70 -6.81 -31.56
N GLU A 99 -2.46 -8.12 -31.60
CA GLU A 99 -2.74 -9.01 -30.48
C GLU A 99 -2.37 -8.26 -29.21
N HIS A 100 -3.36 -8.01 -28.36
CA HIS A 100 -3.13 -7.60 -26.99
C HIS A 100 -2.38 -8.75 -26.30
N LEU A 101 -1.06 -8.81 -26.50
CA LEU A 101 -0.17 -9.55 -25.65
C LEU A 101 -0.54 -9.12 -24.23
N PRO A 102 -0.99 -10.05 -23.35
CA PRO A 102 -1.22 -9.70 -21.96
C PRO A 102 0.07 -9.04 -21.46
N PRO A 103 -0.03 -7.91 -20.75
CA PRO A 103 1.17 -7.25 -20.26
C PRO A 103 1.98 -8.32 -19.52
N PRO A 104 3.31 -8.39 -19.77
CA PRO A 104 4.17 -9.29 -19.02
C PRO A 104 3.81 -9.18 -17.55
N VAL A 105 3.66 -10.34 -16.89
CA VAL A 105 3.37 -10.45 -15.46
C VAL A 105 4.59 -9.95 -14.68
N TYR A 106 4.87 -8.65 -14.77
CA TYR A 106 5.72 -7.97 -13.83
C TYR A 106 4.96 -8.08 -12.51
N SER A 107 5.45 -8.94 -11.63
CA SER A 107 4.97 -8.97 -10.25
C SER A 107 5.20 -7.56 -9.70
N SER A 108 4.13 -6.78 -9.55
CA SER A 108 4.16 -5.51 -8.83
C SER A 108 4.93 -5.72 -7.53
N MET A 109 5.85 -4.81 -7.25
CA MET A 109 6.60 -4.77 -6.01
C MET A 109 6.09 -3.57 -5.23
N TYR A 110 5.78 -3.78 -3.96
CA TYR A 110 5.21 -2.74 -3.14
C TYR A 110 6.18 -2.23 -2.08
N ARG A 111 6.18 -0.92 -1.89
CA ARG A 111 6.69 -0.25 -0.70
C ARG A 111 5.51 0.10 0.20
N LEU A 112 5.63 -0.25 1.48
CA LEU A 112 4.71 0.14 2.54
C LEU A 112 5.37 1.19 3.43
N THR A 113 4.58 2.17 3.88
CA THR A 113 4.92 2.99 5.05
C THR A 113 4.17 2.41 6.24
N LEU A 114 4.90 2.05 7.28
CA LEU A 114 4.38 1.38 8.46
C LEU A 114 4.53 2.28 9.69
N GLN A 115 3.57 2.19 10.61
CA GLN A 115 3.61 2.88 11.91
C GLN A 115 3.43 1.88 13.04
N ASP A 116 4.33 1.86 14.02
CA ASP A 116 4.17 1.00 15.20
C ASP A 116 3.16 1.59 16.22
N ALA A 117 2.93 0.88 17.33
CA ALA A 117 2.02 1.33 18.38
C ALA A 117 2.49 2.59 19.14
N HIS A 118 3.74 3.01 18.96
CA HIS A 118 4.35 4.17 19.60
C HIS A 118 4.43 5.37 18.64
N GLY A 119 3.95 5.22 17.41
CA GLY A 119 3.95 6.26 16.39
C GLY A 119 5.22 6.31 15.54
N ASN A 120 6.18 5.41 15.75
CA ASN A 120 7.41 5.34 14.97
C ASN A 120 7.10 4.88 13.56
N LEU A 121 7.64 5.60 12.57
CA LEU A 121 7.48 5.29 11.15
C LEU A 121 8.68 4.51 10.61
N CYS A 122 8.42 3.58 9.72
CA CYS A 122 9.44 2.90 8.94
C CYS A 122 8.94 2.57 7.53
N TYR A 123 9.88 2.36 6.62
CA TYR A 123 9.56 1.81 5.31
C TYR A 123 9.66 0.29 5.36
N ALA A 124 8.88 -0.37 4.51
CA ALA A 124 9.01 -1.78 4.28
C ALA A 124 8.91 -2.07 2.79
N TYR A 125 9.82 -2.88 2.27
CA TYR A 125 9.82 -3.32 0.89
C TYR A 125 9.44 -4.78 0.80
N GLU A 126 8.55 -5.07 -0.13
CA GLU A 126 8.26 -6.43 -0.54
C GLU A 126 9.45 -7.01 -1.31
N ILE A 127 10.10 -8.01 -0.70
CA ILE A 127 11.19 -8.77 -1.33
C ILE A 127 10.66 -10.07 -1.95
N GLU A 128 9.60 -10.63 -1.36
CA GLU A 128 8.87 -11.78 -1.90
C GLU A 128 7.38 -11.43 -2.04
N PRO A 129 6.69 -11.91 -3.10
CA PRO A 129 5.27 -11.64 -3.29
C PRO A 129 4.40 -11.97 -2.07
N LEU A 130 3.77 -10.95 -1.52
CA LEU A 130 2.77 -11.00 -0.46
C LEU A 130 1.37 -11.16 -1.05
N PRO A 131 0.67 -12.29 -0.82
CA PRO A 131 -0.63 -12.56 -1.44
C PRO A 131 -1.70 -11.49 -1.17
N PHE A 132 -1.69 -10.89 0.02
CA PHE A 132 -2.67 -9.88 0.41
C PHE A 132 -2.57 -8.57 -0.40
N LEU A 133 -1.42 -8.28 -1.01
CA LEU A 133 -1.23 -7.12 -1.90
C LEU A 133 -1.66 -7.40 -3.35
N ARG A 134 -2.11 -8.63 -3.63
CA ARG A 134 -2.57 -9.08 -4.96
C ARG A 134 -4.02 -9.57 -4.92
N ALA A 135 -4.73 -9.35 -3.81
CA ALA A 135 -6.11 -9.78 -3.65
C ALA A 135 -7.07 -9.02 -4.58
N THR A 136 -6.72 -7.79 -4.96
CA THR A 136 -7.49 -6.95 -5.88
C THR A 136 -6.57 -6.27 -6.89
N ALA A 137 -7.13 -5.90 -8.05
CA ALA A 137 -6.43 -5.11 -9.07
C ALA A 137 -6.59 -3.59 -8.87
N ASP A 138 -7.05 -3.19 -7.68
CA ASP A 138 -7.28 -1.79 -7.35
C ASP A 138 -5.95 -1.05 -7.14
N LEU A 139 -5.96 0.27 -7.34
CA LEU A 139 -4.80 1.14 -7.08
C LEU A 139 -4.29 1.01 -5.63
N TYR A 140 -5.20 0.68 -4.72
CA TYR A 140 -4.93 0.35 -3.33
C TYR A 140 -5.41 -1.07 -3.05
N PRO A 141 -4.52 -2.08 -3.07
CA PRO A 141 -4.93 -3.48 -2.92
C PRO A 141 -5.43 -3.80 -1.51
N ILE A 142 -5.14 -2.93 -0.55
CA ILE A 142 -5.57 -3.02 0.85
C ILE A 142 -6.01 -1.65 1.37
N LYS A 143 -6.84 -1.65 2.40
CA LYS A 143 -7.31 -0.42 3.06
C LYS A 143 -6.20 0.15 3.96
N LEU A 144 -6.11 1.46 4.02
CA LEU A 144 -5.18 2.12 4.93
C LEU A 144 -5.66 1.98 6.36
N GLY A 145 -4.72 1.90 7.30
CA GLY A 145 -5.00 1.59 8.70
C GLY A 145 -5.07 0.09 9.02
N SER A 146 -5.01 -0.80 8.01
CA SER A 146 -4.87 -2.24 8.23
C SER A 146 -3.64 -2.57 9.07
N LYS A 147 -3.71 -3.69 9.78
CA LYS A 147 -2.64 -4.15 10.68
C LYS A 147 -1.81 -5.26 10.05
N LEU A 148 -0.51 -5.17 10.26
CA LEU A 148 0.49 -6.13 9.80
C LEU A 148 1.33 -6.56 11.02
N LEU A 149 1.36 -7.85 11.31
CA LEU A 149 2.32 -8.40 12.25
C LEU A 149 3.61 -8.70 11.50
N VAL A 150 4.74 -8.17 11.97
CA VAL A 150 6.07 -8.51 11.48
C VAL A 150 6.78 -9.30 12.57
N TYR A 151 7.30 -10.46 12.21
CA TYR A 151 7.92 -11.37 13.16
C TYR A 151 9.34 -10.93 13.50
N LYS A 152 9.75 -11.23 14.72
CA LYS A 152 11.13 -11.19 15.17
C LYS A 152 12.03 -11.92 14.16
N GLY A 153 13.21 -11.37 13.93
CA GLY A 153 14.17 -11.92 12.98
C GLY A 153 14.00 -11.40 11.55
N THR A 154 12.96 -10.61 11.26
CA THR A 154 12.80 -9.96 9.95
C THR A 154 13.97 -9.02 9.69
N THR A 155 14.56 -9.09 8.50
CA THR A 155 15.71 -8.26 8.12
C THR A 155 15.34 -6.78 8.12
N VAL A 156 16.18 -5.98 8.77
CA VAL A 156 16.12 -4.52 8.80
C VAL A 156 17.37 -3.99 8.09
N MET A 157 17.17 -3.36 6.94
CA MET A 157 18.23 -2.68 6.19
C MET A 157 18.32 -1.21 6.56
N LEU A 158 19.56 -0.70 6.59
CA LEU A 158 19.91 0.67 6.96
C LEU A 158 19.26 1.11 8.28
N ASN A 159 19.00 0.15 9.17
CA ASN A 159 18.35 0.32 10.48
C ASN A 159 16.97 1.03 10.47
N ALA A 160 16.31 1.11 9.31
CA ALA A 160 15.04 1.82 9.14
C ALA A 160 14.08 1.16 8.15
N THR A 161 14.54 0.17 7.37
CA THR A 161 13.76 -0.44 6.30
C THR A 161 13.55 -1.93 6.52
N LEU A 162 12.31 -2.38 6.60
CA LEU A 162 11.97 -3.79 6.74
C LEU A 162 11.93 -4.50 5.38
N HIS A 163 12.49 -5.70 5.31
CA HIS A 163 12.35 -6.58 4.15
C HIS A 163 11.26 -7.60 4.41
N LEU A 164 10.13 -7.47 3.71
CA LEU A 164 8.96 -8.30 3.90
C LEU A 164 8.89 -9.41 2.86
N GLY A 165 8.66 -10.61 3.36
CA GLY A 165 8.23 -11.80 2.62
C GLY A 165 7.15 -12.57 3.39
N ALA A 166 6.62 -13.61 2.76
CA ALA A 166 5.45 -14.35 3.28
C ALA A 166 5.72 -15.00 4.66
N ASN A 167 6.97 -15.36 4.94
CA ASN A 167 7.37 -16.00 6.20
C ASN A 167 7.74 -15.00 7.31
N THR A 168 7.92 -13.73 6.97
CA THR A 168 8.37 -12.66 7.89
C THR A 168 7.22 -11.82 8.45
N CYS A 169 6.03 -11.94 7.87
CA CYS A 169 4.89 -11.13 8.27
C CYS A 169 3.57 -11.87 8.11
N ARG A 170 2.54 -11.35 8.76
CA ARG A 170 1.15 -11.81 8.64
C ARG A 170 0.21 -10.62 8.59
N PHE A 171 -0.60 -10.56 7.54
CA PHE A 171 -1.65 -9.56 7.41
C PHE A 171 -2.80 -9.88 8.37
N LEU A 172 -3.19 -8.89 9.18
CA LEU A 172 -4.25 -9.02 10.18
C LEU A 172 -5.55 -8.32 9.76
N GLY A 173 -5.53 -7.54 8.69
CA GLY A 173 -6.71 -6.82 8.19
C GLY A 173 -7.09 -5.60 9.04
N GLY A 174 -8.38 -5.26 9.02
CA GLY A 174 -8.91 -4.03 9.62
C GLY A 174 -8.66 -2.79 8.75
N GLU A 175 -9.19 -1.65 9.17
CA GLU A 175 -8.98 -0.37 8.51
C GLU A 175 -9.17 0.79 9.49
N LEU A 176 -8.67 1.97 9.12
CA LEU A 176 -9.05 3.22 9.76
C LEU A 176 -9.85 4.07 8.76
N PRO A 177 -11.16 4.28 8.99
CA PRO A 177 -12.02 4.94 8.01
C PRO A 177 -11.52 6.32 7.57
N HIS A 178 -11.02 7.13 8.51
CA HIS A 178 -10.50 8.48 8.21
C HIS A 178 -9.27 8.47 7.29
N MET A 179 -8.48 7.40 7.28
CA MET A 179 -7.34 7.27 6.36
C MET A 179 -7.79 6.98 4.92
N ASN A 180 -8.96 6.36 4.75
CA ASN A 180 -9.49 5.99 3.44
C ASN A 180 -10.51 7.00 2.88
N TYR A 181 -11.01 7.92 3.71
CA TYR A 181 -11.92 8.98 3.29
C TYR A 181 -11.24 9.91 2.26
N LYS A 182 -11.87 10.05 1.09
CA LYS A 182 -11.37 10.86 -0.06
C LYS A 182 -9.89 10.59 -0.39
N LEU A 183 -9.45 9.34 -0.24
CA LEU A 183 -8.05 8.96 -0.38
C LEU A 183 -7.47 9.39 -1.73
N TYR A 184 -8.19 9.12 -2.82
CA TYR A 184 -7.68 9.42 -4.17
C TYR A 184 -7.53 10.92 -4.40
N GLN A 185 -8.51 11.72 -3.97
CA GLN A 185 -8.45 13.18 -4.07
C GLN A 185 -7.28 13.74 -3.25
N ARG A 186 -7.13 13.29 -2.00
CA ARG A 186 -6.06 13.75 -1.10
C ARG A 186 -4.67 13.44 -1.66
N GLU A 187 -4.50 12.25 -2.25
CA GLU A 187 -3.22 11.86 -2.84
C GLU A 187 -2.93 12.65 -4.12
N LEU A 188 -3.94 12.89 -4.96
CA LEU A 188 -3.78 13.72 -6.14
C LEU A 188 -3.39 15.16 -5.77
N GLU A 189 -4.04 15.75 -4.76
CA GLU A 189 -3.69 17.08 -4.24
C GLU A 189 -2.26 17.13 -3.71
N LYS A 190 -1.82 16.09 -2.98
CA LYS A 190 -0.44 15.97 -2.50
C LYS A 190 0.56 15.98 -3.66
N PHE A 191 0.28 15.27 -4.76
CA PHE A 191 1.14 15.28 -5.95
C PHE A 191 1.16 16.64 -6.66
N LYS A 192 0.01 17.31 -6.80
CA LYS A 192 -0.07 18.66 -7.37
C LYS A 192 0.81 19.64 -6.60
N HIS A 193 0.68 19.66 -5.28
CA HIS A 193 1.52 20.51 -4.43
C HIS A 193 3.02 20.22 -4.54
N GLN A 194 3.41 18.94 -4.70
CA GLN A 194 4.81 18.58 -4.89
C GLN A 194 5.38 19.03 -6.24
N ILE A 195 4.57 18.99 -7.30
CA ILE A 195 4.97 19.45 -8.63
C ILE A 195 5.05 20.97 -8.68
N ASP A 196 4.04 21.66 -8.13
CA ASP A 196 3.99 23.13 -8.10
C ASP A 196 5.12 23.73 -7.25
N TYR A 197 5.67 22.98 -6.28
CA TYR A 197 6.84 23.39 -5.50
C TYR A 197 8.16 23.30 -6.29
N ILE A 198 8.17 22.56 -7.40
CA ILE A 198 9.36 22.33 -8.25
C ILE A 198 9.35 23.24 -9.49
N ALA A 199 8.21 23.84 -9.83
CA ALA A 199 8.04 24.79 -10.93
C ALA A 199 8.31 26.24 -10.49
#